data_AF-A0A3N2KGY3-F1
#
_entry.id   AF-A0A3N2KGY3-F1
#
_cell.length_a   1.000
_cell.length_b   1.000
_cell.length_c   1.000
_cell.angle_alpha   90.00
_cell.angle_beta   90.00
_cell.angle_gamma   90.00
#
_symmetry.space_group_name_H-M   'P 1'
#
loop_
_entity.id
_entity.type
_entity.pdbx_description
1 polymer ?
#
loop_
_entity_poly.entity_id
_entity_poly.type
_entity_poly.pdbx_seq_one_letter_code
_entity_poly.pdbx_strand_id
1 'polypeptide(L)'
;MPPIPKGKKAVWVGDTLKLVDDPEEVIDNRPITERVKTFENACNILGENHPCVIAYNAFEHDVMAAVDAKGIADVAAYLKLRIIAAALNEGWKPEFTENEYRWYPWFYLYTQEEIDEMTEERKKEISLLLWGGYAYLGSSCGLGCVSSRNAFSVSNAYYGSRLAVKSEELAKYFGRQFIEIWADYCFKPKDIDNNAE
;
A
#
# COMPACT_ATOMS: atom_id res chain seq x y z
N MET A 1 -8.95 25.05 33.03
CA MET A 1 -10.22 24.30 32.82
C MET A 1 -9.98 22.87 33.30
N PRO A 2 -10.91 22.26 34.07
CA PRO A 2 -10.79 20.85 34.41
C PRO A 2 -10.77 20.01 33.12
N PRO A 3 -9.96 18.93 33.06
CA PRO A 3 -9.92 18.05 31.90
C PRO A 3 -11.25 17.33 31.72
N ILE A 4 -11.63 17.07 30.46
CA ILE A 4 -12.82 16.29 30.15
C ILE A 4 -12.59 14.83 30.62
N PRO A 5 -13.51 14.23 31.40
CA PRO A 5 -13.40 12.84 31.82
C PRO A 5 -13.28 11.87 30.63
N LYS A 6 -12.48 10.81 30.78
CA LYS A 6 -12.32 9.77 29.75
C LYS A 6 -13.70 9.17 29.38
N GLY A 7 -13.98 9.04 28.08
CA GLY A 7 -15.28 8.56 27.57
C GLY A 7 -16.40 9.62 27.55
N LYS A 8 -16.06 10.90 27.74
CA LYS A 8 -17.00 12.02 27.61
C LYS A 8 -16.54 12.97 26.52
N LYS A 9 -17.50 13.56 25.79
CA LYS A 9 -17.26 14.67 24.85
C LYS A 9 -18.07 15.88 25.28
N ALA A 10 -17.47 17.07 25.19
CA ALA A 10 -18.18 18.33 25.45
C ALA A 10 -18.92 18.77 24.17
N VAL A 11 -20.23 18.95 24.26
CA VAL A 11 -21.10 19.34 23.16
C VAL A 11 -21.99 20.51 23.60
N TRP A 12 -22.16 21.50 22.73
CA TRP A 12 -23.08 22.62 22.96
C TRP A 12 -24.52 22.17 22.73
N VAL A 13 -25.38 22.36 23.73
CA VAL A 13 -26.83 22.12 23.64
C VAL A 13 -27.53 23.43 23.98
N GLY A 14 -27.89 24.19 22.94
CA GLY A 14 -28.27 25.60 23.08
C GLY A 14 -27.08 26.40 23.62
N ASP A 15 -27.35 27.25 24.61
CA ASP A 15 -26.33 28.12 25.22
C ASP A 15 -25.59 27.45 26.39
N THR A 16 -25.74 26.13 26.55
CA THR A 16 -25.13 25.36 27.66
C THR A 16 -24.19 24.29 27.12
N LEU A 17 -22.95 24.27 27.62
CA LEU A 17 -21.99 23.21 27.36
C LEU A 17 -22.32 21.98 28.21
N LYS A 18 -22.57 20.83 27.58
CA LYS A 18 -22.89 19.56 28.26
C LYS A 18 -21.83 18.50 27.96
N LEU A 19 -21.54 17.66 28.95
CA LEU A 19 -20.77 16.43 28.75
C LEU A 19 -21.74 15.32 28.34
N VAL A 20 -21.63 14.86 27.10
CA VAL A 20 -22.32 13.66 26.64
C VAL A 20 -21.38 12.46 26.75
N ASP A 21 -21.95 11.27 26.88
CA ASP A 21 -21.19 10.05 26.63
C ASP A 21 -20.61 10.17 25.23
N ASP A 22 -19.28 10.15 25.15
CA ASP A 22 -18.63 9.88 23.88
C ASP A 22 -19.00 8.43 23.62
N PRO A 23 -19.81 8.11 22.58
CA PRO A 23 -20.06 6.71 22.27
C PRO A 23 -18.67 6.09 22.19
N GLU A 24 -18.37 5.15 23.10
CA GLU A 24 -17.10 4.41 23.07
C GLU A 24 -16.84 4.11 21.61
N GLU A 25 -15.72 4.63 21.10
CA GLU A 25 -15.33 4.52 19.71
C GLU A 25 -15.68 3.09 19.28
N VAL A 26 -16.69 2.92 18.43
CA VAL A 26 -17.28 1.59 18.21
C VAL A 26 -16.16 0.74 17.62
N ILE A 27 -15.53 -0.08 18.46
CA ILE A 27 -14.33 -0.81 18.09
C ILE A 27 -14.78 -1.86 17.09
N ASP A 28 -14.50 -1.59 15.82
CA ASP A 28 -14.80 -2.52 14.73
C ASP A 28 -13.85 -3.72 14.84
N ASN A 29 -14.36 -4.79 15.44
CA ASN A 29 -13.62 -6.03 15.71
C ASN A 29 -13.49 -6.95 14.48
N ARG A 30 -13.91 -6.51 13.30
CA ARG A 30 -13.70 -7.30 12.08
C ARG A 30 -12.20 -7.48 11.80
N PRO A 31 -11.81 -8.56 11.10
CA PRO A 31 -10.45 -8.74 10.62
C PRO A 31 -9.93 -7.49 9.90
N ILE A 32 -8.65 -7.15 10.07
CA ILE A 32 -8.08 -5.93 9.46
C ILE A 32 -8.22 -5.91 7.93
N THR A 33 -8.22 -7.09 7.30
CA THR A 33 -8.44 -7.25 5.85
C THR A 33 -9.89 -6.98 5.42
N GLU A 34 -10.86 -6.98 6.33
CA GLU A 34 -12.24 -6.54 6.05
C GLU A 34 -12.42 -5.04 6.25
N ARG A 35 -11.61 -4.45 7.12
CA ARG A 35 -11.64 -3.01 7.42
C ARG A 35 -10.81 -2.19 6.43
N VAL A 36 -9.65 -2.68 5.99
CA VAL A 36 -8.76 -2.01 5.04
C VAL A 36 -8.99 -2.57 3.63
N LYS A 37 -10.03 -2.10 2.94
CA LYS A 37 -10.32 -2.43 1.54
C LYS A 37 -9.76 -1.40 0.56
N THR A 38 -9.74 -0.13 0.96
CA THR A 38 -9.22 0.97 0.15
C THR A 38 -8.12 1.73 0.89
N PHE A 39 -7.44 2.61 0.15
CA PHE A 39 -6.45 3.52 0.74
C PHE A 39 -7.08 4.46 1.77
N GLU A 40 -8.29 4.94 1.51
CA GLU A 40 -9.05 5.83 2.40
C GLU A 40 -9.42 5.11 3.70
N ASN A 41 -9.73 3.80 3.64
CA ASN A 41 -9.95 3.03 4.85
C ASN A 41 -8.69 2.97 5.72
N ALA A 42 -7.51 2.79 5.12
CA ALA A 42 -6.26 2.80 5.85
C ALA A 42 -5.98 4.17 6.49
N CYS A 43 -6.26 5.27 5.78
CA CYS A 43 -6.15 6.62 6.33
C CYS A 43 -7.09 6.83 7.53
N ASN A 44 -8.35 6.40 7.41
CA ASN A 44 -9.34 6.55 8.47
C ASN A 44 -8.96 5.75 9.73
N ILE A 45 -8.41 4.54 9.57
CA ILE A 45 -7.97 3.69 10.68
C ILE A 45 -6.77 4.29 11.41
N LEU A 46 -5.83 4.89 10.68
CA LEU A 46 -4.65 5.52 11.30
C LEU A 46 -4.96 6.91 11.87
N GLY A 47 -5.94 7.60 11.28
CA GLY A 47 -6.31 8.97 11.62
C GLY A 47 -5.38 10.03 11.01
N GLU A 48 -5.89 11.25 10.90
CA GLU A 48 -5.22 12.39 10.27
C GLU A 48 -3.90 12.79 10.95
N ASN A 49 -3.77 12.51 12.25
CA ASN A 49 -2.58 12.84 13.04
C ASN A 49 -1.45 11.80 12.90
N HIS A 50 -1.68 10.69 12.19
CA HIS A 50 -0.63 9.68 12.01
C HIS A 50 0.49 10.22 11.10
N PRO A 51 1.79 10.08 11.45
CA PRO A 51 2.88 10.67 10.69
C PRO A 51 2.91 10.33 9.19
N CYS A 52 2.55 9.09 8.83
CA CYS A 52 2.46 8.71 7.41
C CYS A 52 1.31 9.42 6.68
N VAL A 53 0.17 9.64 7.34
CA VAL A 53 -1.00 10.33 6.76
C VAL A 53 -0.68 11.81 6.59
N ILE A 54 -0.07 12.44 7.58
CA ILE A 54 0.43 13.83 7.49
C ILE A 54 1.39 13.98 6.30
N ALA A 55 2.37 13.06 6.17
CA ALA A 55 3.35 13.11 5.09
C ALA A 55 2.70 12.96 3.70
N TYR A 56 1.72 12.06 3.57
CA TYR A 56 0.96 11.91 2.33
C TYR A 56 0.14 13.16 2.01
N ASN A 57 -0.61 13.69 2.97
CA ASN A 57 -1.45 14.87 2.76
C ASN A 57 -0.63 16.10 2.37
N ALA A 58 0.53 16.30 3.00
CA ALA A 58 1.46 17.38 2.63
C ALA A 58 2.00 17.18 1.20
N PHE A 59 2.41 15.97 0.84
CA PHE A 59 2.86 15.66 -0.52
C PHE A 59 1.76 15.84 -1.57
N GLU A 60 0.54 15.39 -1.27
CA GLU A 60 -0.61 15.53 -2.15
C GLU A 60 -0.99 16.99 -2.37
N HIS A 61 -1.04 17.79 -1.30
CA HIS A 61 -1.36 19.21 -1.37
C HIS A 61 -0.27 20.03 -2.07
N ASP A 62 1.00 19.83 -1.70
CA ASP A 62 2.10 20.72 -2.10
C ASP A 62 2.78 20.30 -3.40
N VAL A 63 2.86 18.99 -3.67
CA VAL A 63 3.65 18.44 -4.80
C VAL A 63 2.75 17.97 -5.93
N MET A 64 1.77 17.10 -5.63
CA MET A 64 0.90 16.53 -6.68
C MET A 64 0.07 17.60 -7.40
N ALA A 65 -0.28 18.69 -6.71
CA ALA A 65 -0.96 19.83 -7.33
C ALA A 65 -0.07 20.65 -8.29
N ALA A 66 1.26 20.52 -8.18
CA ALA A 66 2.23 21.36 -8.87
C ALA A 66 2.99 20.65 -10.01
N VAL A 67 2.89 19.32 -10.13
CA VAL A 67 3.63 18.53 -11.12
C VAL A 67 2.73 17.56 -11.87
N ASP A 68 3.21 17.04 -13.00
CA ASP A 68 2.53 15.94 -13.68
C ASP A 68 2.53 14.70 -12.78
N ALA A 69 1.33 14.28 -12.36
CA ALA A 69 1.10 13.13 -11.50
C ALA A 69 1.72 11.84 -12.07
N LYS A 70 1.83 11.71 -13.40
CA LYS A 70 2.50 10.55 -14.03
C LYS A 70 3.99 10.48 -13.71
N GLY A 71 4.66 11.62 -13.55
CA GLY A 71 6.11 11.70 -13.33
C GLY A 71 6.56 11.27 -11.92
N ILE A 72 5.63 11.20 -10.97
CA ILE A 72 5.88 10.92 -9.55
C ILE A 72 4.92 9.87 -8.97
N ALA A 73 4.29 9.07 -9.84
CA ALA A 73 3.33 8.04 -9.44
C ALA A 73 3.95 7.02 -8.46
N ASP A 74 5.24 6.71 -8.62
CA ASP A 74 6.00 5.83 -7.74
C ASP A 74 6.14 6.39 -6.33
N VAL A 75 6.39 7.71 -6.21
CA VAL A 75 6.49 8.40 -4.90
C VAL A 75 5.13 8.42 -4.21
N ALA A 76 4.07 8.76 -4.94
CA ALA A 76 2.70 8.74 -4.43
C ALA A 76 2.31 7.34 -3.95
N ALA A 77 2.60 6.32 -4.77
CA ALA A 77 2.32 4.93 -4.46
C ALA A 77 3.08 4.45 -3.22
N TYR A 78 4.36 4.81 -3.09
CA TYR A 78 5.15 4.48 -1.90
C TYR A 78 4.53 5.06 -0.61
N LEU A 79 4.11 6.32 -0.63
CA LEU A 79 3.46 6.96 0.53
C LEU A 79 2.13 6.27 0.87
N LYS A 80 1.31 5.92 -0.13
CA LYS A 80 0.08 5.16 0.06
C LYS A 80 0.35 3.78 0.67
N LEU A 81 1.32 3.04 0.14
CA LEU A 81 1.68 1.71 0.63
C LEU A 81 2.20 1.75 2.08
N ARG A 82 2.90 2.81 2.50
CA ARG A 82 3.32 2.99 3.91
C ARG A 82 2.15 3.13 4.86
N ILE A 83 1.11 3.86 4.46
CA ILE A 83 -0.12 4.03 5.23
C ILE A 83 -0.86 2.69 5.30
N ILE A 84 -1.03 2.00 4.17
CA ILE A 84 -1.70 0.69 4.12
C ILE A 84 -0.96 -0.33 4.99
N ALA A 85 0.36 -0.44 4.86
CA ALA A 85 1.15 -1.37 5.67
C ALA A 85 1.04 -1.08 7.18
N ALA A 86 1.07 0.20 7.57
CA ALA A 86 0.91 0.60 8.97
C ALA A 86 -0.50 0.25 9.50
N ALA A 87 -1.55 0.48 8.70
CA ALA A 87 -2.92 0.11 9.06
C ALA A 87 -3.08 -1.41 9.19
N LEU A 88 -2.59 -2.19 8.21
CA LEU A 88 -2.66 -3.65 8.21
C LEU A 88 -1.92 -4.30 9.38
N ASN A 89 -0.88 -3.65 9.90
CA ASN A 89 -0.10 -4.17 11.01
C ASN A 89 -0.73 -3.90 12.39
N GLU A 90 -1.66 -2.95 12.49
CA GLU A 90 -2.34 -2.62 13.75
C GLU A 90 -1.34 -2.32 14.88
N GLY A 91 -0.36 -1.48 14.58
CA GLY A 91 0.68 -1.08 15.53
C GLY A 91 1.85 -2.05 15.65
N TRP A 92 1.77 -3.26 15.10
CA TRP A 92 2.94 -4.14 14.99
C TRP A 92 4.05 -3.48 14.16
N LYS A 93 5.29 -3.59 14.64
CA LYS A 93 6.49 -3.10 13.96
C LYS A 93 7.58 -4.16 14.06
N PRO A 94 8.44 -4.27 13.04
CA PRO A 94 9.52 -5.22 13.09
C PRO A 94 10.55 -4.85 14.16
N GLU A 95 10.95 -5.83 14.98
CA GLU A 95 11.92 -5.68 16.08
C GLU A 95 13.32 -6.18 15.69
N PHE A 96 13.42 -6.89 14.57
CA PHE A 96 14.65 -7.47 14.00
C PHE A 96 15.31 -8.51 14.92
N THR A 97 14.49 -9.35 15.56
CA THR A 97 14.99 -10.47 16.40
C THR A 97 15.17 -11.77 15.60
N GLU A 98 15.94 -12.72 16.12
CA GLU A 98 16.28 -13.97 15.41
C GLU A 98 15.06 -14.85 15.07
N ASN A 99 13.99 -14.79 15.87
CA ASN A 99 12.79 -15.62 15.70
C ASN A 99 11.60 -14.83 15.13
N GLU A 100 11.86 -13.72 14.44
CA GLU A 100 10.84 -12.86 13.88
C GLU A 100 10.69 -13.05 12.37
N TYR A 101 9.55 -13.58 11.97
CA TYR A 101 9.15 -13.64 10.56
C TYR A 101 8.54 -12.33 10.12
N ARG A 102 9.02 -11.84 8.96
CA ARG A 102 8.58 -10.60 8.35
C ARG A 102 8.17 -10.88 6.92
N TRP A 103 6.90 -10.67 6.63
CA TRP A 103 6.31 -11.02 5.35
C TRP A 103 6.13 -9.78 4.50
N TYR A 104 6.23 -9.91 3.18
CA TYR A 104 6.01 -8.82 2.25
C TYR A 104 5.44 -9.38 0.94
N PRO A 105 4.69 -8.58 0.17
CA PRO A 105 4.19 -9.02 -1.13
C PRO A 105 5.32 -9.46 -2.06
N TRP A 106 5.18 -10.65 -2.64
CA TRP A 106 6.07 -11.17 -3.67
C TRP A 106 5.31 -11.30 -4.97
N PHE A 107 5.88 -10.74 -6.05
CA PHE A 107 5.25 -10.73 -7.37
C PHE A 107 5.95 -11.71 -8.30
N TYR A 108 5.16 -12.54 -8.97
CA TYR A 108 5.63 -13.46 -10.01
C TYR A 108 5.48 -12.79 -11.37
N LEU A 109 6.49 -12.94 -12.21
CA LEU A 109 6.39 -12.60 -13.63
C LEU A 109 6.04 -13.87 -14.41
N TYR A 110 5.14 -13.71 -15.36
CA TYR A 110 4.74 -14.77 -16.27
C TYR A 110 5.10 -14.36 -17.69
N THR A 111 5.52 -15.34 -18.49
CA THR A 111 5.65 -15.19 -19.94
C THR A 111 4.28 -15.16 -20.61
N GLN A 112 4.20 -14.67 -21.86
CA GLN A 112 2.94 -14.67 -22.59
C GLN A 112 2.39 -16.10 -22.78
N GLU A 113 3.25 -17.08 -23.07
CA GLU A 113 2.88 -18.50 -23.19
C GLU A 113 2.28 -19.04 -21.88
N GLU A 114 2.91 -18.76 -20.72
CA GLU A 114 2.39 -19.15 -19.41
C GLU A 114 1.03 -18.49 -19.09
N ILE A 115 0.78 -17.27 -19.59
CA ILE A 115 -0.51 -16.57 -19.43
C ILE A 115 -1.58 -17.16 -20.35
N ASP A 116 -1.21 -17.51 -21.59
CA ASP A 116 -2.12 -18.07 -22.59
C ASP A 116 -2.60 -19.47 -22.18
N GLU A 117 -1.74 -20.26 -21.51
CA GLU A 117 -2.08 -21.57 -20.94
C GLU A 117 -2.86 -21.48 -19.61
N MET A 118 -2.93 -20.31 -18.98
CA MET A 118 -3.56 -20.11 -17.69
C MET A 118 -5.08 -19.99 -17.80
N THR A 119 -5.82 -20.69 -16.93
CA THR A 119 -7.29 -20.55 -16.89
C THR A 119 -7.71 -19.19 -16.35
N GLU A 120 -8.88 -18.70 -16.76
CA GLU A 120 -9.41 -17.41 -16.29
C GLU A 120 -9.65 -17.40 -14.77
N GLU A 121 -10.02 -18.54 -14.17
CA GLU A 121 -10.15 -18.68 -12.72
C GLU A 121 -8.81 -18.46 -12.03
N ARG A 122 -7.73 -19.02 -12.59
CA ARG A 122 -6.39 -18.86 -12.03
C ARG A 122 -5.89 -17.43 -12.18
N LYS A 123 -6.12 -16.79 -13.34
CA LYS A 123 -5.80 -15.37 -13.57
C LYS A 123 -6.47 -14.48 -12.52
N LYS A 124 -7.76 -14.75 -12.23
CA LYS A 124 -8.51 -14.03 -11.19
C LYS A 124 -7.99 -14.32 -9.78
N GLU A 125 -7.67 -15.57 -9.46
CA GLU A 125 -7.19 -15.99 -8.13
C GLU A 125 -5.86 -15.31 -7.76
N ILE A 126 -4.94 -15.17 -8.72
CA ILE A 126 -3.64 -14.56 -8.50
C ILE A 126 -3.66 -13.03 -8.66
N SER A 127 -4.82 -12.45 -8.96
CA SER A 127 -4.96 -11.03 -9.30
C SER A 127 -4.00 -10.64 -10.42
N LEU A 128 -3.99 -11.43 -11.51
CA LEU A 128 -3.07 -11.22 -12.63
C LEU A 128 -3.27 -9.81 -13.18
N LEU A 129 -2.22 -9.00 -13.05
CA LEU A 129 -2.15 -7.69 -13.66
C LEU A 129 -1.32 -7.81 -14.94
N LEU A 130 -1.94 -7.52 -16.08
CA LEU A 130 -1.22 -7.46 -17.36
C LEU A 130 -0.42 -6.18 -17.42
N TRP A 131 0.85 -6.30 -17.06
CA TRP A 131 1.76 -5.18 -17.05
C TRP A 131 3.12 -5.64 -17.57
N GLY A 132 3.57 -5.08 -18.69
CA GLY A 132 4.74 -5.57 -19.40
C GLY A 132 5.21 -4.61 -20.50
N GLY A 133 6.44 -4.85 -20.97
CA GLY A 133 7.04 -4.13 -22.09
C GLY A 133 8.02 -5.03 -22.83
N TYR A 134 8.37 -4.67 -24.06
CA TYR A 134 9.29 -5.45 -24.90
C TYR A 134 10.62 -5.67 -24.18
N ALA A 135 10.88 -6.93 -23.85
CA ALA A 135 12.04 -7.39 -23.12
C ALA A 135 12.96 -8.12 -24.10
N TYR A 136 13.81 -7.40 -24.84
CA TYR A 136 14.85 -8.06 -25.63
C TYR A 136 15.83 -8.85 -24.71
N LEU A 137 15.96 -8.39 -23.44
CA LEU A 137 16.73 -9.02 -22.34
C LEU A 137 16.11 -8.78 -20.94
N GLY A 138 14.81 -8.46 -20.85
CA GLY A 138 14.11 -8.07 -19.61
C GLY A 138 13.36 -6.73 -19.75
N SER A 139 12.22 -6.58 -19.06
CA SER A 139 11.43 -5.34 -19.11
C SER A 139 12.23 -4.21 -18.47
N SER A 140 12.28 -3.04 -19.13
CA SER A 140 12.69 -1.78 -18.48
C SER A 140 11.58 -1.32 -17.54
N CYS A 141 11.21 -2.15 -16.57
CA CYS A 141 10.44 -1.69 -15.44
C CYS A 141 11.32 -0.68 -14.71
N GLY A 142 10.88 0.56 -14.58
CA GLY A 142 11.64 1.69 -14.04
C GLY A 142 12.03 1.58 -12.55
N LEU A 143 12.41 0.39 -12.09
CA LEU A 143 13.13 0.12 -10.85
C LEU A 143 14.59 0.53 -11.08
N GLY A 144 15.21 1.25 -10.14
CA GLY A 144 16.57 1.76 -10.27
C GLY A 144 17.54 0.76 -10.91
N CYS A 145 18.25 1.20 -11.96
CA CYS A 145 19.19 0.36 -12.68
C CYS A 145 20.40 0.03 -11.79
N VAL A 146 20.51 -1.24 -11.40
CA VAL A 146 21.74 -1.85 -10.90
C VAL A 146 22.01 -3.07 -11.76
N SER A 147 23.21 -3.18 -12.35
CA SER A 147 23.58 -4.31 -13.19
C SER A 147 23.49 -5.61 -12.40
N SER A 148 22.51 -6.45 -12.71
CA SER A 148 22.36 -7.80 -12.17
C SER A 148 22.55 -8.80 -13.30
N ARG A 149 23.38 -9.83 -13.08
CA ARG A 149 23.53 -10.97 -14.01
C ARG A 149 22.37 -11.96 -13.93
N ASN A 150 21.41 -11.72 -13.03
CA ASN A 150 20.28 -12.59 -12.80
C ASN A 150 18.96 -11.82 -12.90
N ALA A 151 17.86 -12.54 -13.15
CA ALA A 151 16.50 -12.00 -13.09
C ALA A 151 16.23 -11.29 -11.75
N PHE A 152 15.27 -10.37 -11.74
CA PHE A 152 14.84 -9.59 -10.56
C PHE A 152 14.65 -10.45 -9.28
N SER A 153 14.21 -11.70 -9.44
CA SER A 153 14.02 -12.69 -8.37
C SER A 153 15.30 -13.16 -7.67
N VAL A 154 16.49 -12.81 -8.19
CA VAL A 154 17.81 -13.22 -7.68
C VAL A 154 18.72 -11.98 -7.48
N SER A 155 18.13 -10.84 -7.12
CA SER A 155 18.88 -9.64 -6.73
C SER A 155 19.42 -9.78 -5.30
N ASN A 156 20.74 -9.74 -5.14
CA ASN A 156 21.42 -9.86 -3.86
C ASN A 156 21.57 -8.48 -3.20
N ALA A 157 20.48 -7.95 -2.66
CA ALA A 157 20.49 -6.70 -1.91
C ALA A 157 20.71 -6.99 -0.42
N TYR A 158 21.90 -6.68 0.09
CA TYR A 158 22.24 -6.85 1.51
C TYR A 158 21.40 -5.96 2.43
N TYR A 159 20.84 -4.87 1.90
CA TYR A 159 19.97 -3.95 2.63
C TYR A 159 18.83 -3.48 1.72
N GLY A 160 17.59 -3.79 2.09
CA GLY A 160 16.39 -3.33 1.39
C GLY A 160 15.30 -2.95 2.39
N SER A 161 14.68 -1.79 2.21
CA SER A 161 13.53 -1.36 3.00
C SER A 161 12.26 -1.98 2.42
N ARG A 162 11.84 -3.13 2.96
CA ARG A 162 10.57 -3.76 2.59
C ARG A 162 9.46 -3.29 3.51
N LEU A 163 8.28 -3.03 2.96
CA LEU A 163 7.07 -2.76 3.72
C LEU A 163 6.55 -4.09 4.30
N ALA A 164 7.13 -4.48 5.43
CA ALA A 164 6.83 -5.75 6.07
C ALA A 164 5.49 -5.74 6.80
N VAL A 165 4.80 -6.87 6.77
CA VAL A 165 3.59 -7.16 7.53
C VAL A 165 3.77 -8.41 8.41
N LYS A 166 2.97 -8.47 9.48
CA LYS A 166 3.09 -9.47 10.55
C LYS A 166 2.76 -10.92 10.17
N SER A 167 2.15 -11.18 9.00
CA SER A 167 1.81 -12.56 8.58
C SER A 167 1.85 -12.76 7.07
N GLU A 168 1.99 -14.02 6.65
CA GLU A 168 1.98 -14.41 5.24
C GLU A 168 0.63 -14.08 4.57
N GLU A 169 -0.47 -14.32 5.27
CA GLU A 169 -1.83 -14.03 4.79
C GLU A 169 -2.02 -12.54 4.55
N LEU A 170 -1.49 -11.70 5.45
CA LEU A 170 -1.50 -10.25 5.28
C LEU A 170 -0.62 -9.83 4.10
N ALA A 171 0.53 -10.48 3.86
CA ALA A 171 1.36 -10.17 2.71
C ALA A 171 0.66 -10.53 1.38
N LYS A 172 0.00 -11.70 1.32
CA LYS A 172 -0.83 -12.10 0.17
C LYS A 172 -1.99 -11.13 -0.04
N TYR A 173 -2.70 -10.76 1.02
CA TYR A 173 -3.78 -9.77 0.95
C TYR A 173 -3.28 -8.40 0.50
N PHE A 174 -2.20 -7.91 1.09
CA PHE A 174 -1.62 -6.60 0.81
C PHE A 174 -1.19 -6.47 -0.65
N GLY A 175 -0.56 -7.51 -1.20
CA GLY A 175 -0.18 -7.56 -2.61
C GLY A 175 -1.37 -7.60 -3.56
N ARG A 176 -2.36 -8.48 -3.27
CA ARG A 176 -3.52 -8.69 -4.15
C ARG A 176 -4.53 -7.55 -4.11
N GLN A 177 -4.89 -7.07 -2.92
CA GLN A 177 -5.89 -6.02 -2.74
C GLN A 177 -5.45 -4.68 -3.33
N PHE A 178 -4.15 -4.38 -3.25
CA PHE A 178 -3.59 -3.09 -3.65
C PHE A 178 -2.62 -3.25 -4.83
N ILE A 179 -2.89 -4.21 -5.72
CA ILE A 179 -1.99 -4.58 -6.83
C ILE A 179 -1.71 -3.40 -7.77
N GLU A 180 -2.68 -2.51 -7.98
CA GLU A 180 -2.51 -1.31 -8.81
C GLU A 180 -1.57 -0.29 -8.18
N ILE A 181 -1.67 -0.07 -6.86
CA ILE A 181 -0.74 0.81 -6.13
C ILE A 181 0.66 0.18 -6.13
N TRP A 182 0.75 -1.14 -5.95
CA TRP A 182 2.01 -1.86 -6.09
C TRP A 182 2.59 -1.74 -7.49
N ALA A 183 1.74 -1.71 -8.52
CA ALA A 183 2.20 -1.46 -9.88
C ALA A 183 2.76 -0.04 -10.00
N ASP A 184 2.03 1.00 -9.63
CA ASP A 184 2.59 2.37 -9.70
C ASP A 184 3.93 2.51 -8.96
N TYR A 185 4.13 1.79 -7.85
CA TYR A 185 5.39 1.76 -7.11
C TYR A 185 6.51 0.93 -7.79
N CYS A 186 6.21 -0.28 -8.26
CA CYS A 186 7.21 -1.20 -8.78
C CYS A 186 7.47 -1.03 -10.29
N PHE A 187 6.57 -0.39 -11.00
CA PHE A 187 6.34 -0.67 -12.40
C PHE A 187 5.86 0.62 -13.13
N LYS A 188 6.73 1.30 -13.88
CA LYS A 188 6.37 2.49 -14.69
C LYS A 188 5.55 2.14 -15.95
N PRO A 189 4.22 2.32 -16.01
CA PRO A 189 3.47 1.95 -17.20
C PRO A 189 4.08 2.63 -18.42
N LYS A 190 4.40 1.86 -19.46
CA LYS A 190 4.58 2.48 -20.78
C LYS A 190 3.21 2.99 -21.19
N ASP A 191 3.16 4.23 -21.68
CA ASP A 191 1.98 4.67 -22.41
C ASP A 191 1.77 3.67 -23.55
N ILE A 192 0.57 3.09 -23.62
CA ILE A 192 0.16 2.32 -24.80
C ILE A 192 -0.03 3.35 -25.90
N ASP A 193 0.94 3.45 -26.81
CA ASP A 193 0.76 4.22 -28.04
C ASP A 193 -0.34 3.52 -28.86
N ASN A 194 -1.57 4.01 -28.75
CA ASN A 194 -2.72 3.56 -29.55
C ASN A 194 -2.60 3.97 -31.05
N ASN A 195 -1.40 4.34 -31.50
CA ASN A 195 -1.11 4.79 -32.87
C ASN A 195 -0.21 3.81 -33.66
N ALA A 196 -0.01 2.58 -33.16
CA ALA A 196 0.61 1.52 -33.95
C ALA A 196 -0.46 0.71 -34.69
N GLU A 197 -0.94 1.27 -35.82
CA GLU A 197 -1.40 0.48 -36.98
C GLU A 197 -0.21 0.15 -37.88
#